data_AF-A0A3M0XZG6-F1
#
_entry.id   AF-A0A3M0XZG6-F1
#
_cell.length_a   1.000
_cell.length_b   1.000
_cell.length_c   1.000
_cell.angle_alpha   90.00
_cell.angle_beta   90.00
_cell.angle_gamma   90.00
#
_symmetry.space_group_name_H-M   'P 1'
#
loop_
_entity.id
_entity.type
_entity.pdbx_description
1 polymer ?
#
loop_
_entity_poly.entity_id
_entity_poly.type
_entity_poly.pdbx_seq_one_letter_code
_entity_poly.pdbx_strand_id
1 'polypeptide(L)'
;MQTMTFQQIVRYGLPGGIAIMVLFSVYQPSAAQFDLNAVGGAAVVSGIAIVVGALIYTLHRATAYPVIYRLLLLVPSLRLDKGSKVSRNVFWPSEQEVARDFSRWNAKREKASPVHYMDEWAAQVHYLYCSAWAVLVGHLIGSQLDWRIRPTPCTLSLLVFLLCLAAGFYHHVRYLYFERKLLKKHEQGSSSNNG
;
A
#
# COMPACT_ATOMS: atom_id res chain seq x y z
N MET A 1 18.44 -16.95 0.26
CA MET A 1 17.86 -15.69 -0.26
C MET A 1 16.65 -16.06 -1.11
N GLN A 2 15.46 -15.54 -0.81
CA GLN A 2 14.31 -15.71 -1.71
C GLN A 2 14.50 -14.77 -2.91
N THR A 3 14.41 -15.31 -4.13
CA THR A 3 14.43 -14.53 -5.37
C THR A 3 13.22 -13.62 -5.41
N MET A 4 13.42 -12.31 -5.55
CA MET A 4 12.30 -11.38 -5.76
C MET A 4 11.55 -11.78 -7.02
N THR A 5 10.23 -11.96 -6.91
CA THR A 5 9.41 -12.28 -8.07
C THR A 5 9.21 -11.01 -8.90
N PHE A 6 9.05 -11.16 -10.22
CA PHE A 6 8.73 -10.03 -11.11
C PHE A 6 7.52 -9.23 -10.61
N GLN A 7 6.51 -9.93 -10.07
CA GLN A 7 5.34 -9.32 -9.46
C GLN A 7 5.68 -8.38 -8.29
N GLN A 8 6.65 -8.74 -7.46
CA GLN A 8 7.12 -7.87 -6.37
C GLN A 8 7.80 -6.62 -6.92
N ILE A 9 8.67 -6.77 -7.92
CA ILE A 9 9.36 -5.63 -8.56
C ILE A 9 8.34 -4.66 -9.15
N VAL A 10 7.35 -5.17 -9.90
CA VAL A 10 6.28 -4.35 -10.45
C VAL A 10 5.49 -3.68 -9.34
N ARG A 11 5.14 -4.40 -8.26
CA ARG A 11 4.37 -3.83 -7.14
C ARG A 11 5.10 -2.68 -6.45
N TYR A 12 6.43 -2.76 -6.32
CA TYR A 12 7.22 -1.72 -5.67
C TYR A 12 7.60 -0.58 -6.61
N GLY A 13 7.87 -0.85 -7.89
CA GLY A 13 8.30 0.16 -8.86
C GLY A 13 7.16 0.89 -9.59
N LEU A 14 6.03 0.22 -9.82
CA LEU A 14 4.90 0.80 -10.57
C LEU A 14 4.32 2.06 -9.93
N PRO A 15 4.21 2.18 -8.58
CA PRO A 15 3.84 3.46 -7.96
C PRO A 15 4.79 4.60 -8.34
N GLY A 16 6.10 4.38 -8.42
CA GLY A 16 7.01 5.45 -8.87
C GLY A 16 6.83 5.79 -10.34
N GLY A 17 6.51 4.80 -11.18
CA GLY A 17 6.09 5.04 -12.56
C GLY A 17 4.85 5.94 -12.66
N ILE A 18 3.83 5.69 -11.81
CA ILE A 18 2.63 6.53 -11.72
C ILE A 18 2.99 7.97 -11.32
N ALA A 19 3.89 8.16 -10.36
CA ALA A 19 4.33 9.50 -9.94
C ALA A 19 4.99 10.26 -11.11
N ILE A 20 5.88 9.58 -11.85
CA ILE A 20 6.50 10.13 -13.06
C ILE A 20 5.45 10.44 -14.13
N MET A 21 4.49 9.54 -14.38
CA MET A 21 3.43 9.79 -15.36
C MET A 21 2.60 11.02 -15.02
N VAL A 22 2.21 11.21 -13.76
CA VAL A 22 1.50 12.43 -13.30
C VAL A 22 2.36 13.65 -13.54
N LEU A 23 3.63 13.58 -13.17
CA LEU A 23 4.59 14.65 -13.33
C LEU A 23 4.71 15.11 -14.81
N PHE A 24 4.90 14.18 -15.75
CA PHE A 24 5.05 14.50 -17.17
C PHE A 24 3.72 14.88 -17.85
N SER A 25 2.61 14.24 -17.48
CA SER A 25 1.30 14.49 -18.11
C SER A 25 0.62 15.78 -17.64
N VAL A 26 0.80 16.15 -16.37
CA VAL A 26 0.13 17.32 -15.77
C VAL A 26 0.98 18.58 -15.88
N TYR A 27 2.29 18.48 -15.63
CA TYR A 27 3.17 19.65 -15.46
C TYR A 27 4.07 19.93 -16.66
N GLN A 28 4.17 19.02 -17.65
CA GLN A 28 4.92 19.25 -18.90
C GLN A 28 6.33 19.84 -18.68
N PRO A 29 7.27 19.09 -18.07
CA PRO A 29 8.65 19.53 -17.97
C PRO A 29 9.19 19.92 -19.35
N SER A 30 10.00 20.97 -19.40
CA SER A 30 10.59 21.43 -20.65
C SER A 30 11.45 20.32 -21.26
N ALA A 31 11.39 20.13 -22.59
CA ALA A 31 12.14 19.08 -23.29
C ALA A 31 13.67 19.15 -23.08
N ALA A 32 14.20 20.34 -22.71
CA ALA A 32 15.60 20.53 -22.37
C ALA A 32 16.04 19.85 -21.06
N GLN A 33 15.10 19.46 -20.19
CA GLN A 33 15.39 18.88 -18.88
C GLN A 33 15.53 17.35 -18.90
N PHE A 34 15.05 16.68 -19.96
CA PHE A 34 15.09 15.22 -20.09
C PHE A 34 15.30 14.80 -21.54
N ASP A 35 16.54 14.53 -21.94
CA ASP A 35 16.82 13.86 -23.22
C ASP A 35 16.57 12.35 -23.09
N LEU A 36 15.33 11.94 -23.39
CA LEU A 36 14.89 10.55 -23.34
C LEU A 36 15.27 9.76 -24.60
N ASN A 37 15.85 10.40 -25.62
CA ASN A 37 16.19 9.75 -26.89
C ASN A 37 17.53 8.99 -26.83
N ALA A 38 18.37 9.25 -25.82
CA ALA A 38 19.53 8.42 -25.56
C ALA A 38 19.09 7.04 -25.03
N VAL A 39 19.70 5.96 -25.51
CA VAL A 39 19.44 4.56 -25.08
C VAL A 39 19.53 4.38 -23.55
N GLY A 40 20.20 5.29 -22.83
CA GLY A 40 20.24 5.33 -21.36
C GLY A 40 19.04 6.01 -20.68
N GLY A 41 18.27 6.86 -21.36
CA GLY A 41 17.19 7.65 -20.78
C GLY A 41 16.07 6.80 -20.18
N ALA A 42 15.61 5.78 -20.93
CA ALA A 42 14.58 4.85 -20.46
C ALA A 42 15.03 4.02 -19.24
N ALA A 43 16.30 3.60 -19.22
CA ALA A 43 16.88 2.86 -18.10
C ALA A 43 16.98 3.73 -16.85
N VAL A 44 17.43 4.99 -17.00
CA VAL A 44 17.49 5.96 -15.90
C VAL A 44 16.11 6.26 -15.35
N VAL A 45 15.11 6.54 -16.21
CA VAL A 45 13.73 6.79 -15.77
C VAL A 45 13.14 5.59 -15.05
N SER A 46 13.39 4.38 -15.55
CA SER A 46 12.94 3.14 -14.91
C SER A 46 13.61 2.94 -13.54
N GLY A 47 14.92 3.21 -13.43
CA GLY A 47 15.64 3.18 -12.17
C GLY A 47 15.08 4.17 -11.14
N ILE A 48 14.82 5.40 -11.57
CA ILE A 48 14.19 6.44 -10.73
C ILE A 48 12.78 6.00 -10.31
N ALA A 49 11.97 5.46 -11.22
CA ALA A 49 10.64 4.94 -10.91
C ALA A 49 10.71 3.86 -9.81
N ILE A 50 11.64 2.93 -9.90
CA ILE A 50 11.80 1.88 -8.88
C ILE A 50 12.17 2.49 -7.52
N VAL A 51 13.14 3.42 -7.48
CA VAL A 51 13.57 4.06 -6.23
C VAL A 51 12.45 4.89 -5.61
N VAL A 52 11.76 5.71 -6.40
CA VAL A 52 10.64 6.54 -5.94
C VAL A 52 9.49 5.66 -5.45
N GLY A 53 9.16 4.59 -6.18
CA GLY A 53 8.12 3.65 -5.77
C GLY A 53 8.45 2.94 -4.45
N ALA A 54 9.69 2.49 -4.28
CA ALA A 54 10.17 1.89 -3.04
C ALA A 54 10.11 2.88 -1.86
N LEU A 55 10.45 4.15 -2.10
CA LEU A 55 10.35 5.21 -1.10
C LEU A 55 8.90 5.48 -0.70
N ILE A 56 7.99 5.60 -1.68
CA ILE A 56 6.55 5.75 -1.43
C ILE A 56 6.01 4.59 -0.60
N TYR A 57 6.37 3.34 -0.96
CA TYR A 57 5.95 2.16 -0.21
C TYR A 57 6.45 2.18 1.23
N THR A 58 7.73 2.52 1.43
CA THR A 58 8.36 2.57 2.75
C THR A 58 7.74 3.65 3.62
N LEU A 59 7.54 4.85 3.05
CA LEU A 59 6.86 5.96 3.74
C LEU A 59 5.43 5.58 4.10
N HIS A 60 4.67 5.01 3.16
CA HIS A 60 3.32 4.54 3.43
C HIS A 60 3.29 3.54 4.59
N ARG A 61 4.19 2.55 4.60
CA ARG A 61 4.30 1.55 5.69
C ARG A 61 4.66 2.18 7.03
N ALA A 62 5.58 3.14 7.04
CA ALA A 62 6.10 3.72 8.27
C ALA A 62 5.15 4.76 8.89
N THR A 63 4.45 5.55 8.08
CA THR A 63 3.70 6.72 8.56
C THR A 63 2.19 6.57 8.36
N ALA A 64 1.75 6.34 7.12
CA ALA A 64 0.34 6.34 6.77
C ALA A 64 -0.38 5.07 7.25
N TYR A 65 0.25 3.90 7.13
CA TYR A 65 -0.35 2.62 7.46
C TYR A 65 -0.76 2.51 8.94
N PRO A 66 0.08 2.88 9.94
CA PRO A 66 -0.34 2.88 11.34
C PRO A 66 -1.61 3.71 11.56
N VAL A 67 -1.68 4.92 10.98
CA VAL A 67 -2.85 5.79 11.09
C VAL A 67 -4.09 5.15 10.46
N ILE A 68 -3.96 4.66 9.22
CA ILE A 68 -5.06 4.00 8.50
C ILE A 68 -5.55 2.77 9.28
N TYR A 69 -4.63 1.96 9.79
CA TYR A 69 -4.97 0.76 10.55
C TYR A 69 -5.74 1.12 11.84
N ARG A 70 -5.32 2.15 12.57
CA ARG A 70 -6.07 2.65 13.74
C ARG A 70 -7.48 3.10 13.38
N LEU A 71 -7.64 3.84 12.27
CA LEU A 71 -8.95 4.27 11.78
C LEU A 71 -9.84 3.07 11.44
N LEU A 72 -9.26 2.02 10.84
CA LEU A 72 -10.00 0.79 10.53
C LEU A 72 -10.46 0.05 11.79
N LEU A 73 -9.69 0.07 12.87
CA LEU A 73 -10.10 -0.50 14.15
C LEU A 73 -11.26 0.25 14.82
N LEU A 74 -11.59 1.46 14.39
CA LEU A 74 -12.81 2.16 14.86
C LEU A 74 -14.08 1.45 14.36
N VAL A 75 -14.01 0.75 13.23
CA VAL A 75 -15.11 -0.05 12.69
C VAL A 75 -15.40 -1.21 13.65
N PRO A 76 -16.61 -1.30 14.26
CA PRO A 76 -16.88 -2.27 15.32
C PRO A 76 -16.62 -3.74 14.95
N SER A 77 -16.89 -4.11 13.69
CA SER A 77 -16.67 -5.47 13.18
C SER A 77 -15.18 -5.85 13.07
N LEU A 78 -14.27 -4.86 13.05
CA LEU A 78 -12.83 -5.04 12.92
C LEU A 78 -12.07 -4.91 14.24
N ARG A 79 -12.73 -4.49 15.33
CA ARG A 79 -12.13 -4.39 16.66
C ARG A 79 -11.56 -5.72 17.12
N LEU A 80 -10.31 -5.71 17.60
CA LEU A 80 -9.57 -6.91 17.99
C LEU A 80 -10.36 -7.74 19.02
N ASP A 81 -10.84 -7.11 20.11
CA ASP A 81 -11.66 -7.75 21.15
C ASP A 81 -12.69 -6.80 21.80
N LYS A 82 -13.69 -7.37 22.48
CA LYS A 82 -14.60 -6.60 23.35
C LYS A 82 -13.78 -6.09 24.54
N GLY A 83 -13.48 -4.79 24.56
CA GLY A 83 -12.67 -4.17 25.62
C GLY A 83 -11.19 -3.96 25.27
N SER A 84 -10.79 -4.23 24.02
CA SER A 84 -9.45 -3.88 23.53
C SER A 84 -9.17 -2.39 23.73
N LYS A 85 -8.20 -2.05 24.58
CA LYS A 85 -7.69 -0.68 24.66
C LYS A 85 -6.80 -0.45 23.45
N VAL A 86 -7.24 0.39 22.53
CA VAL A 86 -6.40 0.88 21.43
C VAL A 86 -5.23 1.63 22.06
N SER A 87 -4.01 1.37 21.59
CA SER A 87 -2.83 2.12 22.06
C SER A 87 -3.07 3.61 21.88
N ARG A 88 -2.70 4.42 22.88
CA ARG A 88 -2.74 5.90 22.75
C ARG A 88 -1.72 6.40 21.72
N ASN A 89 -0.64 5.65 21.51
CA ASN A 89 0.35 5.95 20.49
C ASN A 89 -0.03 5.25 19.18
N VAL A 90 -0.42 6.04 18.18
CA VAL A 90 -0.85 5.55 16.85
C VAL A 90 0.27 4.79 16.13
N PHE A 91 1.53 5.22 16.32
CA PHE A 91 2.70 4.65 15.65
C PHE A 91 3.32 3.45 16.38
N TRP A 92 2.89 3.17 17.61
CA TRP A 92 3.37 2.04 18.38
C TRP A 92 2.30 0.94 18.43
N PRO A 93 2.61 -0.32 18.07
CA PRO A 93 1.64 -1.40 18.12
C PRO A 93 1.22 -1.69 19.58
N SER A 94 -0.02 -2.11 19.80
CA SER A 94 -0.47 -2.62 21.09
C SER A 94 -0.14 -4.10 21.24
N GLU A 95 -0.10 -4.60 22.47
CA GLU A 95 0.09 -6.04 22.76
C GLU A 95 -0.87 -6.94 21.98
N GLN A 96 -2.11 -6.48 21.77
CA GLN A 96 -3.13 -7.23 21.03
C GLN A 96 -2.87 -7.25 19.52
N GLU A 97 -2.29 -6.18 18.98
CA GLU A 97 -1.86 -6.14 17.58
C GLU A 97 -0.68 -7.08 17.37
N VAL A 98 0.29 -7.05 18.29
CA VAL A 98 1.45 -7.95 18.27
C VAL A 98 0.98 -9.42 18.37
N ALA A 99 0.09 -9.74 19.30
CA ALA A 99 -0.47 -11.10 19.44
C ALA A 99 -1.21 -11.55 18.17
N ARG A 100 -1.99 -10.66 17.54
CA ARG A 100 -2.64 -10.95 16.26
C ARG A 100 -1.63 -11.19 15.13
N ASP A 101 -0.56 -10.42 15.08
CA ASP A 101 0.51 -10.59 14.09
C ASP A 101 1.23 -11.92 14.27
N PHE A 102 1.45 -12.36 15.50
CA PHE A 102 1.96 -13.71 15.78
C PHE A 102 0.96 -14.81 15.37
N SER A 103 -0.34 -14.64 15.64
CA SER A 103 -1.39 -15.58 15.17
C SER A 103 -1.39 -15.69 13.64
N ARG A 104 -1.34 -14.54 12.94
CA ARG A 104 -1.19 -14.50 11.47
C ARG A 104 0.07 -15.22 11.00
N TRP A 105 1.21 -14.95 11.63
CA TRP A 105 2.48 -15.58 11.29
C TRP A 105 2.37 -17.11 11.40
N ASN A 106 1.83 -17.61 12.51
CA ASN A 106 1.68 -19.04 12.75
C ASN A 106 0.72 -19.69 11.75
N ALA A 107 -0.46 -19.09 11.52
CA ALA A 107 -1.44 -19.58 10.56
C ALA A 107 -0.90 -19.66 9.12
N LYS A 108 0.06 -18.80 8.75
CA LYS A 108 0.69 -18.81 7.42
C LYS A 108 1.76 -19.89 7.24
N ARG A 109 2.31 -20.46 8.32
CA ARG A 109 3.29 -21.54 8.22
C ARG A 109 2.65 -22.81 7.66
N GLU A 110 1.34 -22.96 7.83
CA GLU A 110 0.55 -24.02 7.23
C GLU A 110 0.21 -23.65 5.78
N LYS A 111 0.92 -24.25 4.81
CA LYS A 111 0.73 -23.97 3.37
C LYS A 111 -0.71 -24.17 2.87
N ALA A 112 -1.49 -25.01 3.54
CA ALA A 112 -2.89 -25.27 3.20
C ALA A 112 -3.88 -24.27 3.84
N SER A 113 -3.41 -23.36 4.70
CA SER A 113 -4.28 -22.40 5.37
C SER A 113 -4.85 -21.38 4.39
N PRO A 114 -6.17 -21.14 4.39
CA PRO A 114 -6.79 -20.05 3.62
C PRO A 114 -6.16 -18.68 3.88
N VAL A 115 -5.55 -18.48 5.07
CA VAL A 115 -4.84 -17.25 5.44
C VAL A 115 -3.60 -17.02 4.57
N HIS A 116 -2.95 -18.08 4.09
CA HIS A 116 -1.79 -17.98 3.20
C HIS A 116 -2.13 -17.22 1.90
N TYR A 117 -3.30 -17.48 1.32
CA TYR A 117 -3.75 -16.85 0.07
C TYR A 117 -4.18 -15.38 0.24
N MET A 118 -4.32 -14.91 1.49
CA MET A 118 -4.71 -13.53 1.76
C MET A 118 -3.56 -12.54 1.51
N ASP A 119 -2.31 -12.99 1.39
CA ASP A 119 -1.16 -12.10 1.20
C ASP A 119 -1.16 -11.35 -0.12
N GLU A 120 -1.66 -12.00 -1.17
CA GLU A 120 -1.79 -11.35 -2.47
C GLU A 120 -2.84 -10.23 -2.42
N TRP A 121 -3.98 -10.47 -1.75
CA TRP A 121 -4.99 -9.44 -1.54
C TRP A 121 -4.47 -8.30 -0.65
N ALA A 122 -3.79 -8.62 0.44
CA ALA A 122 -3.15 -7.61 1.30
C ALA A 122 -2.24 -6.71 0.47
N ALA A 123 -1.48 -7.29 -0.45
CA ALA A 123 -0.53 -6.54 -1.24
C ALA A 123 -1.19 -5.70 -2.36
N GLN A 124 -2.32 -6.14 -2.92
CA GLN A 124 -3.17 -5.30 -3.79
C GLN A 124 -3.72 -4.08 -3.05
N VAL A 125 -4.13 -4.23 -1.79
CA VAL A 125 -4.57 -3.10 -0.94
C VAL A 125 -3.45 -2.08 -0.78
N HIS A 126 -2.22 -2.53 -0.47
CA HIS A 126 -1.07 -1.63 -0.35
C HIS A 126 -0.74 -0.95 -1.67
N TYR A 127 -0.83 -1.66 -2.80
CA TYR A 127 -0.61 -1.09 -4.12
C TYR A 127 -1.59 0.05 -4.43
N LEU A 128 -2.87 -0.07 -4.06
CA LEU A 128 -3.87 1.00 -4.23
C LEU A 128 -3.50 2.24 -3.42
N TYR A 129 -3.10 2.07 -2.16
CA TYR A 129 -2.63 3.20 -1.35
C TYR A 129 -1.36 3.83 -1.93
N CYS A 130 -0.37 3.03 -2.31
CA CYS A 130 0.88 3.54 -2.88
C CYS A 130 0.65 4.28 -4.20
N SER A 131 -0.28 3.79 -5.03
CA SER A 131 -0.70 4.48 -6.26
C SER A 131 -1.35 5.83 -5.96
N ALA A 132 -2.18 5.93 -4.92
CA ALA A 132 -2.71 7.22 -4.47
C ALA A 132 -1.58 8.16 -4.02
N TRP A 133 -0.68 7.68 -3.15
CA TRP A 133 0.48 8.48 -2.71
C TRP A 133 1.37 8.91 -3.87
N ALA A 134 1.56 8.07 -4.88
CA ALA A 134 2.31 8.39 -6.08
C ALA A 134 1.71 9.57 -6.85
N VAL A 135 0.39 9.61 -7.02
CA VAL A 135 -0.30 10.73 -7.65
C VAL A 135 -0.04 12.03 -6.86
N LEU A 136 -0.18 11.98 -5.53
CA LEU A 136 0.08 13.14 -4.67
C LEU A 136 1.54 13.61 -4.76
N VAL A 137 2.50 12.68 -4.70
CA VAL A 137 3.94 12.99 -4.83
C VAL A 137 4.25 13.62 -6.18
N GLY A 138 3.66 13.11 -7.27
CA GLY A 138 3.81 13.70 -8.61
C GLY A 138 3.34 15.16 -8.66
N HIS A 139 2.20 15.47 -8.03
CA HIS A 139 1.72 16.85 -7.89
C HIS A 139 2.61 17.73 -7.02
N LEU A 140 3.06 17.21 -5.88
CA LEU A 140 3.95 17.95 -4.98
C LEU A 140 5.25 18.31 -5.70
N ILE A 141 5.92 17.35 -6.35
CA ILE A 141 7.14 17.62 -7.11
C ILE A 141 6.87 18.61 -8.25
N GLY A 142 5.85 18.37 -9.07
CA GLY A 142 5.53 19.22 -10.22
C GLY A 142 5.21 20.67 -9.82
N SER A 143 4.50 20.87 -8.72
CA SER A 143 4.19 22.21 -8.19
C SER A 143 5.40 22.94 -7.60
N GLN A 144 6.39 22.24 -7.06
CA GLN A 144 7.61 22.85 -6.53
C GLN A 144 8.62 23.23 -7.62
N LEU A 145 8.54 22.59 -8.79
CA LEU A 145 9.46 22.84 -9.92
C LEU A 145 8.98 23.96 -10.86
N ASP A 146 7.92 24.68 -10.48
CA ASP A 146 7.35 25.84 -11.20
C ASP A 146 7.01 25.55 -12.67
N TRP A 147 6.64 24.30 -12.93
CA TRP A 147 6.28 23.83 -14.27
C TRP A 147 4.86 24.24 -14.65
N ARG A 148 4.62 24.47 -15.94
CA ARG A 148 3.32 24.96 -16.44
C ARG A 148 2.22 23.93 -16.18
N ILE A 149 1.27 24.31 -15.32
CA ILE A 149 0.14 23.45 -14.98
C ILE A 149 -0.86 23.42 -16.13
N ARG A 150 -1.26 22.21 -16.56
CA ARG A 150 -2.48 22.03 -17.33
C ARG A 150 -3.67 21.83 -16.37
N PRO A 151 -4.75 22.63 -16.45
CA PRO A 151 -5.85 22.56 -15.49
C PRO A 151 -6.65 21.26 -15.60
N THR A 152 -6.95 20.78 -16.81
CA THR A 152 -7.79 19.59 -17.04
C THR A 152 -7.14 18.28 -16.57
N PRO A 153 -5.85 18.01 -16.84
CA PRO A 153 -5.15 16.85 -16.29
C PRO A 153 -5.08 16.84 -14.76
N CYS A 154 -5.04 18.01 -14.12
CA CYS A 154 -4.95 18.14 -12.67
C CYS A 154 -6.23 17.64 -11.95
N THR A 155 -7.41 18.01 -12.44
CA THR A 155 -8.68 17.52 -11.85
C THR A 155 -8.83 16.02 -12.02
N LEU A 156 -8.45 15.47 -13.18
CA LEU A 156 -8.54 14.04 -13.46
C LEU A 156 -7.58 13.23 -12.56
N SER A 157 -6.33 13.67 -12.40
CA SER A 157 -5.38 12.97 -11.53
C SER A 157 -5.80 13.04 -10.06
N LEU A 158 -6.36 14.16 -9.59
CA LEU A 158 -6.95 14.24 -8.25
C LEU A 158 -8.14 13.30 -8.06
N LEU A 159 -9.00 13.15 -9.08
CA LEU A 159 -10.08 12.15 -9.03
C LEU A 159 -9.51 10.72 -8.94
N VAL A 160 -8.47 10.40 -9.73
CA VAL A 160 -7.78 9.10 -9.66
C VAL A 160 -7.19 8.86 -8.27
N PHE A 161 -6.56 9.89 -7.67
CA PHE A 161 -6.08 9.82 -6.29
C PHE A 161 -7.17 9.42 -5.29
N LEU A 162 -8.31 10.12 -5.34
CA LEU A 162 -9.44 9.86 -4.44
C LEU A 162 -10.03 8.46 -4.66
N LEU A 163 -10.17 8.03 -5.92
CA LEU A 163 -10.67 6.71 -6.27
C LEU A 163 -9.75 5.59 -5.79
N CYS A 164 -8.43 5.72 -5.99
CA CYS A 164 -7.45 4.75 -5.49
C CYS A 164 -7.46 4.68 -3.96
N LEU A 165 -7.57 5.83 -3.28
CA LEU A 165 -7.64 5.89 -1.83
C LEU A 165 -8.90 5.22 -1.29
N ALA A 166 -10.07 5.53 -1.88
CA ALA A 166 -11.36 4.95 -1.50
C ALA A 166 -11.40 3.44 -1.77
N ALA A 167 -10.93 3.00 -2.93
CA ALA A 167 -10.81 1.58 -3.27
C ALA A 167 -9.86 0.86 -2.29
N GLY A 168 -8.68 1.44 -2.02
CA GLY A 168 -7.74 0.90 -1.05
C GLY A 168 -8.38 0.72 0.32
N PHE A 169 -9.08 1.75 0.82
CA PHE A 169 -9.82 1.69 2.09
C PHE A 169 -10.89 0.61 2.11
N TYR A 170 -11.76 0.56 1.10
CA TYR A 170 -12.81 -0.44 1.00
C TYR A 170 -12.26 -1.87 0.97
N HIS A 171 -11.24 -2.12 0.14
CA HIS A 171 -10.60 -3.42 0.08
C HIS A 171 -9.88 -3.77 1.38
N HIS A 172 -9.30 -2.80 2.09
CA HIS A 172 -8.65 -3.03 3.39
C HIS A 172 -9.66 -3.45 4.46
N VAL A 173 -10.82 -2.80 4.53
CA VAL A 173 -11.93 -3.18 5.43
C VAL A 173 -12.35 -4.63 5.17
N ARG A 174 -12.61 -4.97 3.89
CA ARG A 174 -13.03 -6.32 3.50
C ARG A 174 -11.96 -7.36 3.83
N TYR A 175 -10.71 -7.06 3.49
CA TYR A 175 -9.56 -7.90 3.79
C TYR A 175 -9.50 -8.24 5.29
N LEU A 176 -9.53 -7.23 6.17
CA LEU A 176 -9.46 -7.43 7.62
C LEU A 176 -10.66 -8.22 8.17
N TYR A 177 -11.85 -8.01 7.59
CA TYR A 177 -13.03 -8.76 7.97
C TYR A 177 -12.91 -10.25 7.66
N PHE A 178 -12.51 -10.60 6.42
CA PHE A 178 -12.34 -11.99 6.01
C PHE A 178 -11.20 -12.67 6.75
N GLU A 179 -10.06 -12.00 6.86
CA GLU A 179 -8.90 -12.51 7.58
C GLU A 179 -9.27 -12.88 9.02
N ARG A 180 -9.98 -11.98 9.73
CA ARG A 180 -10.42 -12.25 11.11
C ARG A 180 -11.32 -13.48 11.19
N LYS A 181 -12.25 -13.66 10.25
CA LYS A 181 -13.12 -14.85 10.21
C LYS A 181 -12.32 -16.13 9.97
N LEU A 182 -11.32 -16.08 9.10
CA LEU A 182 -10.47 -17.23 8.80
C LEU A 182 -9.60 -17.61 10.00
N LEU A 183 -8.98 -16.64 10.67
CA LEU A 183 -8.18 -16.88 11.87
C LEU A 183 -8.99 -17.54 12.98
N LYS A 184 -10.21 -17.04 13.27
CA LYS A 184 -11.09 -17.64 14.28
C LYS A 184 -11.45 -19.10 13.97
N LYS A 185 -11.71 -19.43 12.70
CA LYS A 185 -11.99 -20.80 12.27
C LYS A 185 -10.76 -21.71 12.43
N HIS A 186 -9.57 -21.18 12.12
CA HIS A 186 -8.31 -21.89 12.25
C HIS A 186 -7.99 -22.24 13.72
N GLU A 187 -8.19 -21.28 14.63
CA GLU A 187 -8.02 -21.47 16.08
C GLU A 187 -9.01 -22.52 16.66
N GLN A 188 -10.26 -22.51 16.19
CA GLN A 188 -11.27 -23.50 16.61
C GLN A 188 -10.95 -24.92 16.12
N GLY A 189 -10.55 -25.09 14.86
CA GLY A 189 -10.21 -26.42 14.31
C GLY A 189 -8.92 -27.01 14.89
N SER A 190 -7.96 -26.17 15.27
CA SER A 190 -6.72 -26.63 15.93
C SER A 190 -7.00 -27.16 17.34
N SER A 191 -8.02 -26.62 18.02
CA SER A 191 -8.39 -27.05 19.37
C SER A 191 -9.13 -28.38 19.39
N SER A 192 -9.85 -28.74 18.32
CA SER A 192 -10.60 -30.00 18.24
C SER A 192 -9.76 -31.23 17.91
N ASN A 193 -8.56 -31.06 17.33
CA ASN A 193 -7.68 -32.17 16.96
C ASN A 193 -6.70 -32.59 18.08
N ASN A 194 -6.66 -31.84 19.19
CA ASN A 194 -5.75 -32.07 20.32
C ASN A 194 -6.44 -32.67 21.56
N GLY A 195 -7.71 -33.08 21.45
CA GLY A 195 -8.47 -33.79 22.49
C GLY A 195 -8.81 -35.20 22.05
#